data_AF-A0A8H6M1X7-F1
#
_entry.id   AF-A0A8H6M1X7-F1
#
_cell.length_a   1.000
_cell.length_b   1.000
_cell.length_c   1.000
_cell.angle_alpha   90.00
_cell.angle_beta   90.00
_cell.angle_gamma   90.00
#
_symmetry.space_group_name_H-M   'P 1'
#
loop_
_entity.id
_entity.type
_entity.pdbx_description
1 polymer ?
#
loop_
_entity_poly.entity_id
_entity_poly.type
_entity_poly.pdbx_seq_one_letter_code
_entity_poly.pdbx_strand_id
1 'polypeptide(L)'
;MPKTPRNPSSSSAGPAHPYSPQTPRRSDRIRIKSETESPVPGSSRIQPSEPLVRTPVRRVYDARRTWLPDEATTTREPPLHPAPPSVLSSFSVPSRLFKFPVKPDIPDDDDTVTEPQAPTPLEDDQIIERVGDIVGEDGSCDICVYYMARPCQLKCGHTFCVDCLRKHCERQLRLALKTVKLKPHVGHHQDECQAIPTTDFQQKRLLECLASHTSHRFKPTKCFVYDCPMCRAEIKEAPVDNIRLRQLLSKLQGPLSERCDLTVAESDLPFQRPFEGLFLPPPPKPAVIPTPPVY
;
A
#
# COMPACT_ATOMS: atom_id res chain seq x y z
N MET A 1 -26.30 -63.01 25.54
CA MET A 1 -27.12 -62.57 24.39
C MET A 1 -28.60 -62.54 24.77
N PRO A 2 -29.22 -61.37 24.90
CA PRO A 2 -30.68 -61.23 24.85
C PRO A 2 -31.13 -60.49 23.58
N LYS A 3 -32.15 -61.03 22.91
CA LYS A 3 -32.80 -60.47 21.73
C LYS A 3 -33.84 -59.45 22.16
N THR A 4 -33.76 -58.22 21.63
CA THR A 4 -34.80 -57.20 21.74
C THR A 4 -35.73 -57.23 20.52
N PRO A 5 -37.05 -56.98 20.71
CA PRO A 5 -38.03 -57.01 19.62
C PRO A 5 -38.08 -55.69 18.83
N ARG A 6 -38.46 -55.82 17.56
CA ARG A 6 -38.69 -54.76 16.57
C ARG A 6 -39.93 -53.93 16.93
N ASN A 7 -39.82 -52.62 16.74
CA ASN A 7 -40.95 -51.69 16.73
C ASN A 7 -41.29 -51.28 15.27
N PRO A 8 -42.57 -51.05 14.93
CA PRO A 8 -43.01 -50.72 13.58
C PRO A 8 -43.07 -49.21 13.31
N SER A 9 -42.65 -48.87 12.09
CA SER A 9 -43.24 -47.93 11.13
C SER A 9 -44.14 -46.81 11.66
N SER A 10 -43.63 -45.58 11.66
CA SER A 10 -44.43 -44.36 11.65
C SER A 10 -44.11 -43.53 10.40
N SER A 11 -45.06 -43.50 9.48
CA SER A 11 -45.10 -42.64 8.30
C SER A 11 -45.35 -41.20 8.71
N SER A 12 -44.41 -40.30 8.45
CA SER A 12 -44.63 -38.85 8.54
C SER A 12 -44.58 -38.25 7.15
N ALA A 13 -45.75 -37.78 6.70
CA ALA A 13 -45.92 -36.97 5.51
C ALA A 13 -45.11 -35.67 5.61
N GLY A 14 -44.23 -35.44 4.64
CA GLY A 14 -43.48 -34.19 4.50
C GLY A 14 -44.29 -33.12 3.74
N PRO A 15 -44.08 -31.83 4.05
CA PRO A 15 -44.79 -30.72 3.43
C PRO A 15 -44.30 -30.44 2.00
N ALA A 16 -45.22 -29.98 1.17
CA ALA A 16 -45.00 -29.56 -0.21
C ALA A 16 -44.03 -28.37 -0.30
N HIS A 17 -42.98 -28.52 -1.11
CA HIS A 17 -42.12 -27.43 -1.57
C HIS A 17 -42.79 -26.70 -2.76
N PRO A 18 -42.94 -25.36 -2.73
CA PRO A 18 -43.26 -24.60 -3.92
C PRO A 18 -41.99 -24.22 -4.71
N TYR A 19 -42.04 -24.54 -6.01
CA TYR A 19 -41.43 -23.83 -7.15
C TYR A 19 -39.91 -23.58 -7.16
N SER A 20 -39.22 -24.43 -7.92
CA SER A 20 -37.96 -24.08 -8.58
C SER A 20 -38.24 -23.25 -9.85
N PRO A 21 -37.63 -22.06 -10.03
CA PRO A 21 -37.68 -21.36 -11.30
C PRO A 21 -36.79 -22.07 -12.34
N GLN A 22 -37.39 -22.44 -13.47
CA GLN A 22 -36.72 -22.97 -14.64
C GLN A 22 -35.86 -21.87 -15.29
N THR A 23 -34.57 -22.14 -15.45
CA THR A 23 -33.68 -21.31 -16.28
C THR A 23 -33.98 -21.52 -17.76
N PRO A 24 -34.08 -20.46 -18.58
CA PRO A 24 -34.31 -20.60 -20.01
C PRO A 24 -33.08 -21.15 -20.74
N ARG A 25 -33.33 -22.15 -21.60
CA ARG A 25 -32.40 -22.71 -22.58
C ARG A 25 -31.87 -21.60 -23.49
N ARG A 26 -30.55 -21.45 -23.51
CA ARG A 26 -29.82 -20.57 -24.44
C ARG A 26 -29.57 -21.32 -25.74
N SER A 27 -30.54 -21.24 -26.65
CA SER A 27 -30.38 -21.58 -28.06
C SER A 27 -30.53 -20.29 -28.84
N ASP A 28 -29.45 -19.79 -29.44
CA ASP A 28 -29.41 -19.51 -30.88
C ASP A 28 -28.09 -18.83 -31.26
N ARG A 29 -27.38 -19.55 -32.11
CA ARG A 29 -26.08 -19.23 -32.68
C ARG A 29 -26.36 -18.42 -33.94
N ILE A 30 -26.45 -17.09 -33.83
CA ILE A 30 -26.54 -16.22 -35.00
C ILE A 30 -25.15 -16.18 -35.65
N ARG A 31 -25.03 -16.92 -36.75
CA ARG A 31 -23.92 -16.89 -37.70
C ARG A 31 -24.08 -15.65 -38.58
N ILE A 32 -23.40 -14.56 -38.21
CA ILE A 32 -23.29 -13.39 -39.08
C ILE A 32 -22.32 -13.75 -40.21
N LYS A 33 -22.85 -13.75 -41.43
CA LYS A 33 -22.09 -13.86 -42.67
C LYS A 33 -21.33 -12.56 -42.89
N SER A 34 -20.03 -12.68 -43.07
CA SER A 34 -19.14 -11.63 -43.58
C SER A 34 -19.42 -11.42 -45.07
N GLU A 35 -19.92 -10.24 -45.43
CA GLU A 35 -20.05 -9.78 -46.81
C GLU A 35 -18.79 -8.98 -47.21
N THR A 36 -18.09 -9.54 -48.20
CA THR A 36 -17.66 -8.87 -49.43
C THR A 36 -17.06 -7.46 -49.32
N GLU A 37 -15.72 -7.43 -49.25
CA GLU A 37 -14.92 -6.25 -49.61
C GLU A 37 -14.85 -6.12 -51.14
N SER A 38 -15.13 -4.91 -51.65
CA SER A 38 -14.71 -4.43 -52.97
C SER A 38 -13.81 -3.19 -52.79
N PRO A 39 -12.82 -2.97 -53.67
CA PRO A 39 -11.79 -1.95 -53.48
C PRO A 39 -12.23 -0.58 -54.00
N VAL A 40 -11.85 0.49 -53.30
CA VAL A 40 -11.93 1.87 -53.80
C VAL A 40 -10.52 2.49 -53.74
N PRO A 41 -10.05 3.16 -54.81
CA PRO A 41 -8.72 3.75 -54.87
C PRO A 41 -8.70 5.19 -54.36
N GLY A 42 -7.57 5.57 -53.75
CA GLY A 42 -7.01 6.93 -53.82
C GLY A 42 -7.57 7.98 -52.86
N SER A 43 -6.80 8.30 -51.82
CA SER A 43 -6.67 9.69 -51.37
C SER A 43 -5.43 9.94 -50.54
N SER A 44 -4.66 10.91 -51.04
CA SER A 44 -3.58 11.72 -50.49
C SER A 44 -3.34 11.63 -48.97
N ARG A 45 -2.15 11.12 -48.66
CA ARG A 45 -1.47 11.20 -47.37
C ARG A 45 -1.00 12.64 -47.13
N ILE A 46 -1.74 13.41 -46.33
CA ILE A 46 -1.21 14.57 -45.62
C ILE A 46 -0.66 14.04 -44.29
N GLN A 47 0.66 14.19 -44.09
CA GLN A 47 1.30 13.84 -42.81
C GLN A 47 0.91 14.87 -41.75
N PRO A 48 0.33 14.47 -40.61
CA PRO A 48 0.30 15.33 -39.44
C PRO A 48 1.71 15.38 -38.85
N SER A 49 2.22 16.60 -38.69
CA SER A 49 3.43 16.92 -37.95
C SER A 49 3.37 16.31 -36.55
N GLU A 50 4.35 15.45 -36.23
CA GLU A 50 4.53 14.88 -34.91
C GLU A 50 4.68 16.00 -33.87
N PRO A 51 3.88 16.02 -32.79
CA PRO A 51 4.18 16.86 -31.65
C PRO A 51 5.48 16.34 -31.02
N LEU A 52 6.44 17.23 -30.83
CA LEU A 52 7.67 16.99 -30.07
C LEU A 52 7.29 16.54 -28.65
N VAL A 53 7.21 15.23 -28.44
CA VAL A 53 7.11 14.61 -27.12
C VAL A 53 8.43 14.92 -26.42
N ARG A 54 8.44 15.94 -25.56
CA ARG A 54 9.52 16.15 -24.60
C ARG A 54 9.56 14.92 -23.72
N THR A 55 10.59 14.11 -23.89
CA THR A 55 10.88 12.99 -22.99
C THR A 55 11.12 13.58 -21.60
N PRO A 56 10.35 13.18 -20.56
CA PRO A 56 10.64 13.61 -19.21
C PRO A 56 12.06 13.15 -18.87
N VAL A 57 12.87 14.06 -18.35
CA VAL A 57 14.22 13.79 -17.87
C VAL A 57 14.08 12.75 -16.76
N ARG A 58 14.22 11.48 -17.13
CA ARG A 58 14.31 10.36 -16.20
C ARG A 58 15.54 10.62 -15.33
N ARG A 59 15.35 11.21 -14.15
CA ARG A 59 16.29 10.99 -13.06
C ARG A 59 16.16 9.51 -12.69
N VAL A 60 17.13 8.73 -13.16
CA VAL A 60 17.38 7.38 -12.68
C VAL A 60 17.75 7.54 -11.21
N TYR A 61 16.76 7.50 -10.33
CA TYR A 61 17.03 7.08 -8.97
C TYR A 61 17.49 5.63 -9.07
N ASP A 62 18.78 5.42 -8.90
CA ASP A 62 19.42 4.11 -8.86
C ASP A 62 18.91 3.34 -7.64
N ALA A 63 17.68 2.80 -7.75
CA ALA A 63 17.11 1.84 -6.81
C ALA A 63 17.67 0.41 -7.05
N ARG A 64 18.82 0.29 -7.72
CA ARG A 64 19.63 -0.94 -7.74
C ARG A 64 20.38 -1.09 -6.40
N ARG A 65 19.66 -1.29 -5.30
CA ARG A 65 20.21 -2.08 -4.20
C ARG A 65 19.81 -3.53 -4.45
N THR A 66 20.81 -4.28 -4.90
CA THR A 66 20.80 -5.74 -4.96
C THR A 66 20.22 -6.30 -3.67
N TRP A 67 19.16 -7.09 -3.83
CA TRP A 67 18.64 -7.95 -2.78
C TRP A 67 19.69 -9.01 -2.49
N LEU A 68 20.54 -8.77 -1.49
CA LEU A 68 21.29 -9.85 -0.83
C LEU A 68 20.29 -10.57 0.09
N PRO A 69 20.10 -11.89 -0.07
CA PRO A 69 19.30 -12.66 0.89
C PRO A 69 20.03 -12.67 2.24
N ASP A 70 19.32 -12.31 3.32
CA ASP A 70 19.80 -12.47 4.68
C ASP A 70 20.11 -13.94 4.95
N GLU A 71 21.37 -14.20 5.30
CA GLU A 71 21.80 -15.49 5.81
C GLU A 71 21.12 -15.78 7.16
N ALA A 72 20.83 -17.06 7.35
CA ALA A 72 20.07 -17.63 8.44
C ALA A 72 20.46 -17.08 9.83
N THR A 73 19.56 -16.30 10.43
CA THR A 73 19.63 -15.99 11.86
C THR A 73 19.28 -17.26 12.65
N THR A 74 20.31 -17.97 13.07
CA THR A 74 20.21 -19.08 14.02
C THR A 74 19.83 -18.49 15.38
N THR A 75 18.58 -18.69 15.80
CA THR A 75 18.09 -18.31 17.13
C THR A 75 18.81 -19.14 18.19
N ARG A 76 19.83 -18.56 18.83
CA ARG A 76 20.44 -19.08 20.04
C ARG A 76 19.69 -18.49 21.24
N GLU A 77 19.08 -19.34 22.06
CA GLU A 77 18.40 -18.94 23.30
C GLU A 77 19.38 -18.20 24.23
N PRO A 78 19.00 -17.03 24.80
CA PRO A 78 19.77 -16.39 25.85
C PRO A 78 19.49 -17.05 27.21
N PRO A 79 20.51 -17.18 28.09
CA PRO A 79 20.34 -17.77 29.41
C PRO A 79 19.51 -16.86 30.33
N LEU A 80 18.69 -17.51 31.16
CA LEU A 80 17.91 -16.93 32.25
C LEU A 80 18.82 -16.17 33.22
N HIS A 81 18.69 -14.84 33.25
CA HIS A 81 19.23 -13.99 34.32
C HIS A 81 18.09 -13.48 35.22
N PRO A 82 18.34 -13.31 36.54
CA PRO A 82 17.34 -12.90 37.52
C PRO A 82 16.98 -11.41 37.40
N ALA A 83 15.77 -11.09 37.83
CA ALA A 83 15.13 -9.78 37.71
C ALA A 83 15.91 -8.64 38.39
N PRO A 84 15.99 -7.44 37.78
CA PRO A 84 16.52 -6.26 38.44
C PRO A 84 15.45 -5.56 39.32
N PRO A 85 15.87 -4.86 40.39
CA PRO A 85 14.95 -4.13 41.26
C PRO A 85 14.45 -2.83 40.62
N SER A 86 13.21 -2.48 40.95
CA SER A 86 12.54 -1.24 40.58
C SER A 86 13.29 -0.02 41.09
N VAL A 87 13.84 0.78 40.17
CA VAL A 87 14.35 2.13 40.45
C VAL A 87 13.51 3.15 39.68
N LEU A 88 12.84 4.02 40.44
CA LEU A 88 12.25 5.26 39.94
C LEU A 88 13.39 6.17 39.47
N SER A 89 13.51 6.37 38.16
CA SER A 89 14.52 7.25 37.57
C SER A 89 13.84 8.44 36.91
N SER A 90 14.03 9.60 37.53
CA SER A 90 13.82 10.93 36.98
C SER A 90 14.70 11.11 35.74
N PHE A 91 14.08 11.44 34.60
CA PHE A 91 14.81 11.81 33.39
C PHE A 91 15.20 13.29 33.48
N SER A 92 16.41 13.57 33.97
CA SER A 92 17.11 14.82 33.64
C SER A 92 17.74 14.67 32.26
N VAL A 93 17.28 15.48 31.31
CA VAL A 93 17.85 15.55 29.96
C VAL A 93 19.25 16.18 30.09
N PRO A 94 20.34 15.49 29.72
CA PRO A 94 21.64 16.12 29.68
C PRO A 94 21.67 17.09 28.48
N SER A 95 21.78 18.38 28.77
CA SER A 95 22.14 19.42 27.80
C SER A 95 23.46 19.03 27.16
N ARG A 96 23.41 18.36 26.00
CA ARG A 96 24.57 18.15 25.14
C ARG A 96 24.95 19.51 24.58
N LEU A 97 25.94 20.14 25.22
CA LEU A 97 26.76 21.18 24.62
C LEU A 97 27.28 20.63 23.29
N PHE A 98 26.68 21.06 22.18
CA PHE A 98 27.24 20.91 20.86
C PHE A 98 28.53 21.74 20.84
N LYS A 99 29.67 21.07 21.01
CA LYS A 99 30.98 21.63 20.67
C LYS A 99 30.97 21.84 19.16
N PHE A 100 30.74 23.08 18.74
CA PHE A 100 30.97 23.49 17.36
C PHE A 100 32.43 23.17 17.01
N PRO A 101 32.69 22.51 15.87
CA PRO A 101 34.05 22.29 15.42
C PRO A 101 34.72 23.67 15.22
N VAL A 102 35.78 23.89 15.98
CA VAL A 102 36.71 25.02 15.80
C VAL A 102 37.23 24.92 14.37
N LYS A 103 36.91 25.93 13.54
CA LYS A 103 37.43 26.00 12.17
C LYS A 103 38.96 26.04 12.23
N PRO A 104 39.66 25.24 11.43
CA PRO A 104 41.11 25.35 11.30
C PRO A 104 41.48 26.71 10.73
N ASP A 105 42.56 27.29 11.27
CA ASP A 105 43.13 28.59 10.88
C ASP A 105 43.35 28.64 9.37
N ILE A 106 42.56 29.48 8.71
CA ILE A 106 42.71 29.80 7.29
C ILE A 106 43.78 30.90 7.22
N PRO A 107 44.82 30.76 6.39
CA PRO A 107 45.87 31.76 6.24
C PRO A 107 45.30 33.11 5.79
N ASP A 108 45.83 34.17 6.40
CA ASP A 108 45.53 35.59 6.18
C ASP A 108 45.89 36.03 4.75
N ASP A 109 45.03 35.72 3.77
CA ASP A 109 45.12 36.26 2.41
C ASP A 109 44.05 37.36 2.22
N ASP A 110 44.53 38.59 2.30
CA ASP A 110 44.02 39.84 1.70
C ASP A 110 42.57 40.28 2.01
N ASP A 111 42.46 41.26 2.92
CA ASP A 111 41.29 41.97 3.43
C ASP A 111 40.49 42.73 2.34
N THR A 112 39.96 42.02 1.35
CA THR A 112 38.88 42.58 0.52
C THR A 112 37.56 42.35 1.25
N VAL A 113 37.26 43.22 2.21
CA VAL A 113 35.97 43.31 2.91
C VAL A 113 34.89 43.57 1.86
N THR A 114 34.39 42.48 1.27
CA THR A 114 33.27 42.53 0.34
C THR A 114 32.05 42.78 1.20
N GLU A 115 31.61 44.04 1.22
CA GLU A 115 30.39 44.49 1.89
C GLU A 115 29.26 43.50 1.59
N PRO A 116 28.59 42.93 2.62
CA PRO A 116 27.55 41.93 2.41
C PRO A 116 26.41 42.57 1.62
N GLN A 117 26.40 42.37 0.31
CA GLN A 117 25.34 42.83 -0.56
C GLN A 117 24.03 42.22 -0.07
N ALA A 118 23.07 43.08 0.27
CA ALA A 118 21.73 42.65 0.65
C ALA A 118 21.19 41.75 -0.47
N PRO A 119 20.58 40.60 -0.15
CA PRO A 119 20.05 39.70 -1.17
C PRO A 119 19.07 40.47 -2.06
N THR A 120 19.40 40.55 -3.35
CA THR A 120 18.52 41.15 -4.34
C THR A 120 17.16 40.47 -4.28
N PRO A 121 16.04 41.22 -4.24
CA PRO A 121 14.71 40.63 -4.27
C PRO A 121 14.59 39.64 -5.42
N LEU A 122 14.14 38.41 -5.14
CA LEU A 122 13.88 37.43 -6.18
C LEU A 122 12.72 37.94 -7.04
N GLU A 123 12.91 37.93 -8.36
CA GLU A 123 11.83 38.18 -9.32
C GLU A 123 10.72 37.13 -9.14
N ASP A 124 9.46 37.53 -9.32
CA ASP A 124 8.28 36.67 -9.09
C ASP A 124 8.36 35.33 -9.85
N ASP A 125 8.96 35.31 -11.04
CA ASP A 125 9.13 34.08 -11.82
C ASP A 125 10.06 33.07 -11.15
N GLN A 126 11.13 33.52 -10.48
CA GLN A 126 12.04 32.62 -9.76
C GLN A 126 11.35 32.01 -8.53
N ILE A 127 10.45 32.77 -7.90
CA ILE A 127 9.66 32.28 -6.78
C ILE A 127 8.69 31.19 -7.28
N ILE A 128 8.01 31.43 -8.40
CA ILE A 128 7.08 30.46 -9.00
C ILE A 128 7.80 29.17 -9.40
N GLU A 129 8.96 29.27 -10.05
CA GLU A 129 9.76 28.10 -10.43
C GLU A 129 10.17 27.28 -9.20
N ARG A 130 10.68 27.94 -8.16
CA ARG A 130 11.09 27.28 -6.92
C ARG A 130 9.92 26.62 -6.19
N VAL A 131 8.74 27.25 -6.20
CA VAL A 131 7.52 26.63 -5.65
C VAL A 131 7.11 25.42 -6.49
N GLY A 132 7.21 25.51 -7.82
CA GLY A 132 6.97 24.41 -8.74
C GLY A 132 7.86 23.20 -8.46
N ASP A 133 9.16 23.43 -8.24
CA ASP A 133 10.12 22.38 -7.91
C ASP A 133 9.77 21.69 -6.59
N ILE A 134 9.50 22.47 -5.53
CA ILE A 134 9.13 21.92 -4.22
C ILE A 134 7.83 21.10 -4.32
N VAL A 135 6.84 21.62 -5.04
CA VAL A 135 5.56 20.92 -5.22
C VAL A 135 5.72 19.67 -6.10
N GLY A 136 6.63 19.70 -7.08
CA GLY A 136 6.98 18.55 -7.89
C GLY A 136 7.64 17.46 -7.07
N GLU A 137 8.62 17.82 -6.24
CA GLU A 137 9.33 16.89 -5.36
C GLU A 137 8.38 16.28 -4.32
N ASP A 138 7.67 17.08 -3.53
CA ASP A 138 6.82 16.61 -2.43
C ASP A 138 5.44 16.08 -2.89
N GLY A 139 5.01 16.44 -4.10
CA GLY A 139 3.73 16.04 -4.70
C GLY A 139 3.80 14.78 -5.56
N SER A 140 5.01 14.26 -5.82
CA SER A 140 5.23 13.06 -6.62
C SER A 140 5.25 11.79 -5.77
N CYS A 141 4.79 10.67 -6.35
CA CYS A 141 4.84 9.38 -5.67
C CYS A 141 6.18 8.68 -5.93
N ASP A 142 6.91 8.29 -4.88
CA ASP A 142 8.19 7.57 -5.03
C ASP A 142 8.10 6.20 -5.73
N ILE A 143 6.89 5.63 -5.88
CA ILE A 143 6.69 4.34 -6.55
C ILE A 143 6.53 4.52 -8.07
N CYS A 144 5.70 5.47 -8.50
CA CYS A 144 5.38 5.65 -9.92
C CYS A 144 6.00 6.90 -10.54
N VAL A 145 6.58 7.79 -9.72
CA VAL A 145 7.22 9.06 -10.11
C VAL A 145 6.25 10.06 -10.75
N TYR A 146 4.94 9.79 -10.68
CA TYR A 146 3.88 10.69 -11.15
C TYR A 146 3.28 11.50 -10.01
N TYR A 147 2.56 12.56 -10.38
CA TYR A 147 1.86 13.40 -9.43
C TYR A 147 0.70 12.65 -8.76
N MET A 148 0.61 12.82 -7.43
CA MET A 148 -0.34 12.05 -6.62
C MET A 148 -1.78 12.57 -6.75
N ALA A 149 -2.61 11.88 -7.54
CA ALA A 149 -4.05 12.14 -7.60
C ALA A 149 -4.76 11.88 -6.27
N ARG A 150 -4.36 10.77 -5.64
CA ARG A 150 -4.93 10.23 -4.39
C ARG A 150 -3.79 9.87 -3.44
N PRO A 151 -3.19 10.87 -2.77
CA PRO A 151 -2.14 10.61 -1.80
C PRO A 151 -2.73 9.93 -0.54
N CYS A 152 -2.05 8.91 -0.06
CA CYS A 152 -2.29 8.28 1.23
C CYS A 152 -1.00 8.25 2.04
N GLN A 153 -1.10 8.50 3.34
CA GLN A 153 0.02 8.64 4.25
C GLN A 153 0.13 7.42 5.17
N LEU A 154 1.35 6.92 5.31
CA LEU A 154 1.72 5.89 6.28
C LEU A 154 1.98 6.48 7.66
N LYS A 155 1.95 5.65 8.70
CA LYS A 155 2.37 6.06 10.06
C LYS A 155 3.80 6.56 10.15
N CYS A 156 4.69 6.12 9.25
CA CYS A 156 6.06 6.60 9.17
C CYS A 156 6.20 7.96 8.48
N GLY A 157 5.09 8.59 8.05
CA GLY A 157 5.07 9.91 7.42
C GLY A 157 5.14 9.91 5.90
N HIS A 158 5.66 8.85 5.28
CA HIS A 158 5.77 8.75 3.81
C HIS A 158 4.40 8.68 3.14
N THR A 159 4.29 9.31 1.97
CA THR A 159 3.05 9.45 1.22
C THR A 159 3.19 8.84 -0.17
N PHE A 160 2.15 8.14 -0.63
CA PHE A 160 2.15 7.46 -1.93
C PHE A 160 0.78 7.58 -2.60
N CYS A 161 0.71 7.33 -3.90
CA CYS A 161 -0.55 7.01 -4.56
C CYS A 161 -1.20 5.78 -3.92
N VAL A 162 -2.49 5.89 -3.61
CA VAL A 162 -3.33 4.78 -3.11
C VAL A 162 -3.12 3.49 -3.90
N ASP A 163 -3.19 3.54 -5.23
CA ASP A 163 -3.08 2.37 -6.10
C ASP A 163 -1.68 1.75 -6.07
N CYS A 164 -0.66 2.60 -6.03
CA CYS A 164 0.73 2.15 -6.01
C CYS A 164 1.03 1.41 -4.70
N LEU A 165 0.61 2.00 -3.58
CA LEU A 165 0.80 1.39 -2.27
C LEU A 165 -0.02 0.11 -2.11
N ARG A 166 -1.26 0.07 -2.62
CA ARG A 166 -2.08 -1.15 -2.64
C ARG A 166 -1.37 -2.27 -3.40
N LYS A 167 -0.93 -2.03 -4.64
CA LYS A 167 -0.20 -3.00 -5.46
C LYS A 167 1.07 -3.50 -4.78
N HIS A 168 1.77 -2.62 -4.05
CA HIS A 168 2.94 -2.98 -3.24
C HIS A 168 2.58 -3.94 -2.09
N CYS A 169 1.56 -3.61 -1.30
CA CYS A 169 1.08 -4.49 -0.22
C CYS A 169 0.59 -5.85 -0.75
N GLU A 170 -0.17 -5.86 -1.85
CA GLU A 170 -0.61 -7.12 -2.47
C GLU A 170 0.58 -7.97 -2.93
N ARG A 171 1.64 -7.36 -3.48
CA ARG A 171 2.86 -8.08 -3.88
C ARG A 171 3.52 -8.73 -2.66
N GLN A 172 3.69 -8.00 -1.57
CA GLN A 172 4.26 -8.55 -0.33
C GLN A 172 3.39 -9.68 0.24
N LEU A 173 2.05 -9.51 0.26
CA LEU A 173 1.14 -10.56 0.70
C LEU A 173 1.27 -11.82 -0.18
N ARG A 174 1.32 -11.68 -1.52
CA ARG A 174 1.55 -12.83 -2.42
C ARG A 174 2.86 -13.57 -2.08
N LEU A 175 3.92 -12.84 -1.75
CA LEU A 175 5.20 -13.45 -1.35
C LEU A 175 5.08 -14.18 -0.02
N ALA A 176 4.43 -13.58 0.97
CA ALA A 176 4.17 -14.22 2.26
C ALA A 176 3.32 -15.49 2.10
N LEU A 177 2.24 -15.45 1.30
CA LEU A 177 1.36 -16.60 1.06
C LEU A 177 2.07 -17.73 0.28
N LYS A 178 3.01 -17.43 -0.62
CA LYS A 178 3.80 -18.46 -1.31
C LYS A 178 4.56 -19.37 -0.36
N THR A 179 5.00 -18.86 0.80
CA THR A 179 5.69 -19.69 1.82
C THR A 179 4.77 -20.75 2.45
N VAL A 180 3.45 -20.57 2.38
CA VAL A 180 2.44 -21.49 2.92
C VAL A 180 2.23 -22.70 1.99
N LYS A 181 2.46 -22.55 0.68
CA LYS A 181 2.23 -23.60 -0.34
C LYS A 181 2.96 -24.91 -0.11
N LEU A 182 4.00 -24.92 0.72
CA LEU A 182 4.81 -26.11 0.98
C LEU A 182 4.13 -27.11 1.93
N LYS A 183 2.94 -26.79 2.46
CA LYS A 183 2.23 -27.61 3.42
C LYS A 183 0.99 -28.28 2.80
N PRO A 184 0.62 -29.50 3.25
CA PRO A 184 -0.58 -30.16 2.79
C PRO A 184 -1.83 -29.35 3.20
N HIS A 185 -2.72 -29.13 2.23
CA HIS A 185 -3.99 -28.44 2.44
C HIS A 185 -5.03 -29.42 2.99
N VAL A 186 -5.50 -29.18 4.22
CA VAL A 186 -6.58 -29.96 4.83
C VAL A 186 -7.81 -29.07 4.93
N GLY A 187 -8.93 -29.51 4.35
CA GLY A 187 -10.23 -28.85 4.51
C GLY A 187 -10.46 -27.57 3.68
N HIS A 188 -9.60 -27.26 2.71
CA HIS A 188 -9.78 -26.14 1.77
C HIS A 188 -8.99 -26.36 0.46
N HIS A 189 -9.37 -25.67 -0.61
CA HIS A 189 -8.61 -25.69 -1.88
C HIS A 189 -7.36 -24.79 -1.81
N GLN A 190 -6.29 -25.13 -2.54
CA GLN A 190 -5.05 -24.35 -2.55
C GLN A 190 -5.30 -22.88 -2.93
N ASP A 191 -6.21 -22.62 -3.87
CA ASP A 191 -6.54 -21.27 -4.32
C ASP A 191 -7.11 -20.39 -3.19
N GLU A 192 -7.82 -20.97 -2.22
CA GLU A 192 -8.42 -20.21 -1.11
C GLU A 192 -7.36 -19.60 -0.20
N CYS A 193 -6.26 -20.31 0.05
CA CYS A 193 -5.17 -19.82 0.92
C CYS A 193 -4.11 -19.00 0.17
N GLN A 194 -4.29 -18.79 -1.14
CA GLN A 194 -3.38 -18.03 -2.01
C GLN A 194 -4.06 -16.81 -2.64
N ALA A 195 -5.39 -16.74 -2.57
CA ALA A 195 -6.15 -15.59 -3.04
C ALA A 195 -5.78 -14.34 -2.23
N ILE A 196 -5.63 -13.22 -2.94
CA ILE A 196 -5.45 -11.92 -2.31
C ILE A 196 -6.84 -11.40 -1.94
N PRO A 197 -7.12 -11.18 -0.64
CA PRO A 197 -8.42 -10.74 -0.20
C PRO A 197 -8.67 -9.30 -0.68
N THR A 198 -9.84 -9.08 -1.27
CA THR A 198 -10.32 -7.75 -1.66
C THR A 198 -11.43 -7.23 -0.76
N THR A 199 -11.91 -8.07 0.17
CA THR A 199 -12.96 -7.75 1.15
C THR A 199 -12.62 -8.32 2.52
N ASP A 200 -13.24 -7.77 3.57
CA ASP A 200 -13.04 -8.26 4.94
C ASP A 200 -13.52 -9.71 5.12
N PHE A 201 -14.57 -10.11 4.40
CA PHE A 201 -15.04 -11.50 4.39
C PHE A 201 -14.00 -12.45 3.81
N GLN A 202 -13.39 -12.09 2.67
CA GLN A 202 -12.32 -12.89 2.07
C GLN A 202 -11.08 -12.94 2.96
N GLN A 203 -10.74 -11.85 3.64
CA GLN A 203 -9.65 -11.84 4.61
C GLN A 203 -9.91 -12.80 5.76
N LYS A 204 -11.11 -12.77 6.34
CA LYS A 204 -11.50 -13.71 7.41
C LYS A 204 -11.38 -15.16 6.93
N ARG A 205 -11.90 -15.46 5.72
CA ARG A 205 -11.78 -16.79 5.11
C ARG A 205 -10.32 -17.20 4.91
N LEU A 206 -9.46 -16.30 4.44
CA LEU A 206 -8.03 -16.54 4.28
C LEU A 206 -7.38 -16.84 5.64
N LEU A 207 -7.71 -16.09 6.70
CA LEU A 207 -7.20 -16.34 8.05
C LEU A 207 -7.62 -17.72 8.58
N GLU A 208 -8.86 -18.14 8.35
CA GLU A 208 -9.35 -19.49 8.67
C GLU A 208 -8.55 -20.57 7.92
N CYS A 209 -8.31 -20.37 6.62
CA CYS A 209 -7.47 -21.27 5.83
C CYS A 209 -6.04 -21.32 6.37
N LEU A 210 -5.43 -20.17 6.65
CA LEU A 210 -4.08 -20.07 7.22
C LEU A 210 -3.98 -20.68 8.61
N ALA A 211 -5.06 -20.64 9.41
CA ALA A 211 -5.12 -21.30 10.71
C ALA A 211 -5.01 -22.83 10.57
N SER A 212 -5.53 -23.44 9.50
CA SER A 212 -5.35 -24.87 9.23
C SER A 212 -3.89 -25.25 8.88
N HIS A 213 -3.07 -24.27 8.46
CA HIS A 213 -1.64 -24.44 8.16
C HIS A 213 -0.72 -24.23 9.36
N THR A 214 -1.27 -24.07 10.57
CA THR A 214 -0.54 -23.80 11.82
C THR A 214 0.21 -25.03 12.34
N SER A 215 1.19 -25.51 11.58
CA SER A 215 2.34 -26.12 12.23
C SER A 215 2.98 -25.06 13.14
N HIS A 216 3.50 -25.47 14.30
CA HIS A 216 3.84 -24.66 15.49
C HIS A 216 4.59 -23.30 15.31
N ARG A 217 5.06 -22.95 14.11
CA ARG A 217 5.86 -21.72 13.85
C ARG A 217 5.20 -20.68 12.94
N PHE A 218 4.11 -21.00 12.24
CA PHE A 218 3.48 -20.05 11.33
C PHE A 218 2.40 -19.21 12.03
N LYS A 219 2.56 -17.89 12.05
CA LYS A 219 1.57 -16.95 12.60
C LYS A 219 0.89 -16.21 11.45
N PRO A 220 -0.41 -16.45 11.17
CA PRO A 220 -1.13 -15.80 10.07
C PRO A 220 -1.06 -14.27 10.12
N THR A 221 -1.00 -13.69 11.33
CA THR A 221 -0.92 -12.24 11.52
C THR A 221 0.33 -11.60 10.92
N LYS A 222 1.43 -12.36 10.78
CA LYS A 222 2.67 -11.85 10.16
C LYS A 222 2.55 -11.66 8.65
N CYS A 223 1.59 -12.30 7.98
CA CYS A 223 1.37 -12.13 6.53
C CYS A 223 0.77 -10.77 6.17
N PHE A 224 0.15 -10.09 7.15
CA PHE A 224 -0.50 -8.79 6.99
C PHE A 224 0.33 -7.65 7.58
N VAL A 225 1.65 -7.84 7.63
CA VAL A 225 2.63 -6.80 7.96
C VAL A 225 3.41 -6.53 6.68
N TYR A 226 3.48 -5.26 6.30
CA TYR A 226 4.14 -4.84 5.05
C TYR A 226 5.27 -3.87 5.35
N ASP A 227 6.23 -3.75 4.44
CA ASP A 227 7.29 -2.76 4.56
C ASP A 227 7.00 -1.50 3.75
N CYS A 228 7.26 -0.33 4.34
CA CYS A 228 7.28 0.94 3.62
C CYS A 228 8.31 0.91 2.48
N PRO A 229 7.93 1.29 1.23
CA PRO A 229 8.85 1.32 0.09
C PRO A 229 10.09 2.19 0.31
N MET A 230 9.97 3.27 1.12
CA MET A 230 11.03 4.25 1.33
C MET A 230 11.93 3.92 2.51
N CYS A 231 11.37 3.76 3.70
CA CYS A 231 12.16 3.58 4.93
C CYS A 231 12.12 2.18 5.52
N ARG A 232 11.38 1.24 4.90
CA ARG A 232 11.18 -0.14 5.38
C ARG A 232 10.53 -0.26 6.77
N ALA A 233 9.94 0.81 7.29
CA ALA A 233 9.13 0.73 8.51
C ALA A 233 7.93 -0.19 8.30
N GLU A 234 7.57 -0.95 9.33
CA GLU A 234 6.42 -1.86 9.31
C GLU A 234 5.09 -1.09 9.19
N ILE A 235 4.26 -1.53 8.26
CA ILE A 235 2.90 -1.05 8.02
C ILE A 235 1.94 -2.14 8.50
N LYS A 236 1.32 -1.89 9.66
CA LYS A 236 0.35 -2.80 10.30
C LYS A 236 -1.10 -2.33 10.16
N GLU A 237 -1.29 -1.09 9.77
CA GLU A 237 -2.58 -0.42 9.71
C GLU A 237 -2.80 0.17 8.33
N ALA A 238 -4.07 0.26 7.92
CA ALA A 238 -4.43 0.82 6.63
C ALA A 238 -3.92 2.28 6.51
N PRO A 239 -3.31 2.66 5.39
CA PRO A 239 -2.89 4.03 5.12
C PRO A 239 -4.07 5.00 5.20
N VAL A 240 -3.81 6.22 5.69
CA VAL A 240 -4.83 7.26 5.85
C VAL A 240 -4.81 8.16 4.62
N ASP A 241 -5.97 8.45 4.04
CA ASP A 241 -6.08 9.42 2.95
C ASP A 241 -5.54 10.80 3.38
N ASN A 242 -4.58 11.34 2.65
CA ASN A 242 -4.05 12.68 2.91
C ASN A 242 -4.90 13.73 2.20
N ILE A 243 -6.10 13.99 2.75
CA ILE A 243 -7.09 14.90 2.16
C ILE A 243 -6.53 16.31 1.98
N ARG A 244 -5.69 16.77 2.92
CA ARG A 244 -5.06 18.10 2.86
C ARG A 244 -4.10 18.22 1.70
N LEU A 245 -3.20 17.25 1.55
CA LEU A 245 -2.28 17.22 0.42
C LEU A 245 -3.06 17.11 -0.89
N ARG A 246 -4.05 16.22 -0.98
CA ARG A 246 -4.90 16.12 -2.17
C ARG A 246 -5.52 17.46 -2.57
N GLN A 247 -6.11 18.18 -1.62
CA GLN A 247 -6.71 19.50 -1.87
C GLN A 247 -5.67 20.54 -2.32
N LEU A 248 -4.48 20.54 -1.71
CA LEU A 248 -3.39 21.43 -2.09
C LEU A 248 -2.94 21.14 -3.53
N LEU A 249 -2.65 19.87 -3.82
CA LEU A 249 -2.20 19.42 -5.13
C LEU A 249 -3.25 19.73 -6.22
N SER A 250 -4.54 19.49 -5.97
CA SER A 250 -5.60 19.82 -6.93
C SER A 250 -5.73 21.33 -7.20
N LYS A 251 -5.50 22.19 -6.20
CA LYS A 251 -5.55 23.65 -6.39
C LYS A 251 -4.34 24.18 -7.15
N LEU A 252 -3.17 23.57 -6.94
CA LEU A 252 -1.93 23.94 -7.60
C LEU A 252 -1.85 23.41 -9.03
N GLN A 253 -2.59 22.34 -9.35
CA GLN A 253 -2.56 21.72 -10.67
C GLN A 253 -2.88 22.70 -11.80
N GLY A 254 -3.90 23.56 -11.66
CA GLY A 254 -4.25 24.53 -12.69
C GLY A 254 -3.10 25.52 -12.97
N PRO A 255 -2.72 26.35 -11.98
CA PRO A 255 -1.65 27.34 -12.14
C PRO A 255 -0.30 26.76 -12.55
N LEU A 256 0.03 25.54 -12.11
CA LEU A 256 1.31 24.92 -12.41
C LEU A 256 1.29 24.07 -13.67
N SER A 257 0.13 23.68 -14.23
CA SER A 257 0.08 22.81 -15.41
C SER A 257 0.75 23.38 -16.65
N GLU A 258 0.83 24.71 -16.77
CA GLU A 258 1.50 25.37 -17.90
C GLU A 258 3.04 25.33 -17.79
N ARG A 259 3.56 25.19 -16.56
CA ARG A 259 4.99 25.31 -16.25
C ARG A 259 5.61 23.98 -15.82
N CYS A 260 4.83 23.08 -15.24
CA CYS A 260 5.26 21.79 -14.71
C CYS A 260 4.45 20.66 -15.36
N ASP A 261 5.13 19.58 -15.76
CA ASP A 261 4.47 18.38 -16.29
C ASP A 261 3.81 17.60 -15.15
N LEU A 262 2.60 18.02 -14.78
CA LEU A 262 1.79 17.41 -13.73
C LEU A 262 0.90 16.30 -14.29
N THR A 263 1.52 15.30 -14.90
CA THR A 263 0.81 14.08 -15.33
C THR A 263 0.26 13.35 -14.11
N VAL A 264 -1.07 13.41 -13.98
CA VAL A 264 -1.80 12.70 -12.94
C VAL A 264 -2.00 11.26 -13.41
N ALA A 265 -1.58 10.30 -12.60
CA ALA A 265 -1.86 8.90 -12.88
C ALA A 265 -3.38 8.66 -12.84
N GLU A 266 -3.95 8.21 -13.96
CA GLU A 266 -5.34 7.75 -14.00
C GLU A 266 -5.51 6.57 -13.04
N SER A 267 -6.52 6.65 -12.19
CA SER A 267 -6.83 5.65 -11.15
C SER A 267 -8.15 4.97 -11.52
N ASP A 268 -8.10 3.70 -11.91
CA ASP A 268 -9.29 2.91 -12.24
C ASP A 268 -10.05 2.37 -11.00
N LEU A 269 -9.58 2.62 -9.77
CA LEU A 269 -10.15 1.98 -8.58
C LEU A 269 -11.41 2.68 -8.05
N PRO A 270 -12.55 1.97 -7.94
CA PRO A 270 -13.77 2.50 -7.33
C PRO A 270 -13.56 2.84 -5.84
N PHE A 271 -14.34 3.83 -5.39
CA PHE A 271 -13.87 4.88 -4.49
C PHE A 271 -13.80 4.56 -2.99
N GLN A 272 -14.38 3.46 -2.49
CA GLN A 272 -14.77 3.46 -1.07
C GLN A 272 -13.77 2.88 -0.08
N ARG A 273 -13.00 1.84 -0.41
CA ARG A 273 -12.03 1.21 0.52
C ARG A 273 -10.86 0.55 -0.20
N PRO A 274 -9.83 1.32 -0.60
CA PRO A 274 -8.76 0.80 -1.45
C PRO A 274 -7.86 -0.23 -0.77
N PHE A 275 -7.94 -0.39 0.55
CA PHE A 275 -7.13 -1.32 1.33
C PHE A 275 -7.95 -2.40 2.04
N GLU A 276 -9.23 -2.55 1.68
CA GLU A 276 -10.10 -3.57 2.28
C GLU A 276 -9.53 -4.97 2.09
N GLY A 277 -9.63 -5.79 3.14
CA GLY A 277 -9.06 -7.14 3.17
C GLY A 277 -7.53 -7.24 3.29
N LEU A 278 -6.77 -6.16 3.05
CA LEU A 278 -5.30 -6.17 3.14
C LEU A 278 -4.77 -5.90 4.56
N PHE A 279 -5.54 -5.30 5.45
CA PHE A 279 -5.08 -5.00 6.81
C PHE A 279 -5.96 -5.69 7.83
N LEU A 280 -5.37 -6.26 8.87
CA LEU A 280 -6.15 -6.85 9.94
C LEU A 280 -6.99 -5.74 10.60
N PRO A 281 -8.25 -6.01 10.96
CA PRO A 281 -9.03 -5.05 11.73
C PRO A 281 -8.30 -4.74 13.03
N PRO A 282 -8.32 -3.48 13.50
CA PRO A 282 -7.74 -3.15 14.79
C PRO A 282 -8.41 -4.01 15.86
N PRO A 283 -7.65 -4.47 16.88
CA PRO A 283 -8.26 -5.19 17.98
C PRO A 283 -9.39 -4.34 18.57
N PRO A 284 -10.52 -4.94 18.98
CA PRO A 284 -11.59 -4.19 19.61
C PRO A 284 -11.00 -3.41 20.79
N LYS A 285 -11.24 -2.10 20.82
CA LYS A 285 -10.81 -1.27 21.95
C LYS A 285 -11.37 -1.94 23.21
N PRO A 286 -10.56 -2.19 24.26
CA PRO A 286 -11.09 -2.73 25.50
C PRO A 286 -12.26 -1.86 25.91
N ALA A 287 -13.41 -2.49 26.20
CA ALA A 287 -14.58 -1.75 26.64
C ALA A 287 -14.14 -0.85 27.78
N VAL A 288 -14.29 0.46 27.61
CA VAL A 288 -14.02 1.41 28.69
C VAL A 288 -15.09 1.10 29.73
N ILE A 289 -14.72 0.29 30.72
CA ILE A 289 -15.59 0.01 31.86
C ILE A 289 -15.78 1.38 32.50
N PRO A 290 -17.01 1.94 32.50
CA PRO A 290 -17.24 3.25 33.09
C PRO A 290 -16.76 3.17 34.54
N THR A 291 -15.78 4.01 34.88
CA THR A 291 -15.35 4.15 36.28
C THR A 291 -16.58 4.56 37.08
N PRO A 292 -16.94 3.83 38.15
CA PRO A 292 -18.07 4.20 38.97
C PRO A 292 -17.85 5.64 39.50
N PRO A 293 -18.90 6.46 39.57
CA PRO A 293 -18.80 7.79 40.16
C PRO A 293 -18.27 7.67 41.59
N VAL A 294 -17.26 8.48 41.91
CA VAL A 294 -16.75 8.64 43.28
C VAL A 294 -17.72 9.58 43.99
N TYR A 295 -18.48 9.06 44.97
CA TYR A 295 -19.40 9.82 45.82
C TYR A 295 -18.74 10.21 47.13
#